data_AF-A0A0E9LU54-F1
#
_entry.id   AF-A0A0E9LU54-F1
#
_cell.length_a   1.000
_cell.length_b   1.000
_cell.length_c   1.000
_cell.angle_alpha   90.00
_cell.angle_beta   90.00
_cell.angle_gamma   90.00
#
_symmetry.space_group_name_H-M   'P 1'
#
loop_
_entity.id
_entity.type
_entity.pdbx_description
1 polymer ?
#
loop_
_entity_poly.entity_id
_entity_poly.type
_entity_poly.pdbx_seq_one_letter_code
_entity_poly.pdbx_strand_id
1 'polypeptide(L)'
;MKKYLRELQPNRFEDLVAMNALYRPGPMEYIPNYVARKHGREDIYYDHPLMESYLKDTYGITVFQEQVMLLSRKLGGFTRGESDSLRKAMGKKLFDMMAKLKAKFDEGCKANPDFVKGCEELDKKPQEVIDKIWKDWEAFASYAFNKSHSVCYANLAYQTGYLKAHYPAEFMAGVLSRNLSDITKITTFMEECRRMGMDVLGPDLNESFLKFTVNKEGALRFGMAAIKGVGEGVVMEIIKEREKRGPSKMCLILWSASVSR
;
A
#
# COMPACT_ATOMS: atom_id res chain seq x y z
N MET A 1 8.75 -0.98 -7.08
CA MET A 1 7.99 -1.37 -5.87
C MET A 1 8.12 -2.87 -5.62
N LYS A 2 7.80 -3.75 -6.59
CA LYS A 2 7.99 -5.21 -6.45
C LYS A 2 9.39 -5.61 -5.95
N LYS A 3 10.47 -5.00 -6.50
CA LYS A 3 11.85 -5.21 -6.05
C LYS A 3 12.02 -4.87 -4.55
N TYR A 4 11.71 -3.64 -4.17
CA TYR A 4 11.83 -3.19 -2.77
C TYR A 4 10.96 -3.95 -1.78
N LEU A 5 9.76 -4.40 -2.18
CA LEU A 5 8.93 -5.25 -1.30
C LEU A 5 9.57 -6.63 -1.05
N ARG A 6 10.26 -7.21 -2.05
CA ARG A 6 11.01 -8.46 -1.85
C ARG A 6 12.22 -8.27 -0.94
N GLU A 7 12.91 -7.14 -1.06
CA GLU A 7 14.04 -6.79 -0.20
C GLU A 7 13.58 -6.47 1.24
N LEU A 8 12.47 -5.74 1.37
CA LEU A 8 11.88 -5.34 2.65
C LEU A 8 11.30 -6.54 3.43
N GLN A 9 10.76 -7.55 2.73
CA GLN A 9 10.07 -8.69 3.34
C GLN A 9 9.08 -8.26 4.44
N PRO A 10 8.05 -7.44 4.10
CA PRO A 10 7.13 -6.88 5.09
C PRO A 10 6.48 -7.99 5.92
N ASN A 11 6.65 -7.92 7.24
CA ASN A 11 6.08 -8.87 8.20
C ASN A 11 5.16 -8.20 9.22
N ARG A 12 5.04 -6.87 9.14
CA ARG A 12 4.14 -6.04 9.93
C ARG A 12 3.34 -5.12 9.01
N PHE A 13 2.16 -4.68 9.48
CA PHE A 13 1.33 -3.76 8.72
C PHE A 13 2.03 -2.41 8.50
N GLU A 14 2.80 -1.92 9.48
CA GLU A 14 3.53 -0.66 9.39
C GLU A 14 4.53 -0.61 8.22
N ASP A 15 5.12 -1.75 7.85
CA ASP A 15 6.04 -1.85 6.71
C ASP A 15 5.33 -1.49 5.38
N LEU A 16 4.06 -1.89 5.22
CA LEU A 16 3.25 -1.54 4.05
C LEU A 16 2.93 -0.05 4.04
N VAL A 17 2.59 0.50 5.21
CA VAL A 17 2.31 1.93 5.39
C VAL A 17 3.54 2.78 5.08
N ALA A 18 4.73 2.35 5.51
CA ALA A 18 5.99 3.03 5.22
C ALA A 18 6.39 2.92 3.75
N MET A 19 6.26 1.74 3.13
CA MET A 19 6.61 1.54 1.73
C MET A 19 5.76 2.39 0.78
N ASN A 20 4.47 2.57 1.08
CA ASN A 20 3.61 3.50 0.34
C ASN A 20 4.13 4.95 0.38
N ALA A 21 4.68 5.37 1.51
CA ALA A 21 5.22 6.71 1.69
C ALA A 21 6.62 6.88 1.07
N LEU A 22 7.47 5.86 1.17
CA LEU A 22 8.88 5.91 0.73
C LEU A 22 9.04 5.71 -0.77
N TYR A 23 8.15 4.96 -1.43
CA TYR A 23 8.28 4.65 -2.86
C TYR A 23 7.84 5.83 -3.76
N ARG A 24 8.52 6.97 -3.64
CA ARG A 24 8.31 8.20 -4.41
C ARG A 24 9.66 8.87 -4.73
N PRO A 25 9.77 9.66 -5.81
CA PRO A 25 10.99 10.42 -6.09
C PRO A 25 11.38 11.33 -4.91
N GLY A 26 12.63 11.24 -4.43
CA GLY A 26 13.10 11.85 -3.19
C GLY A 26 13.27 10.82 -2.07
N PRO A 27 12.20 10.40 -1.37
CA PRO A 27 12.34 9.51 -0.23
C PRO A 27 12.75 8.07 -0.58
N MET A 28 12.77 7.71 -1.87
CA MET A 28 13.21 6.39 -2.33
C MET A 28 14.66 6.08 -1.94
N GLU A 29 15.49 7.11 -1.78
CA GLU A 29 16.89 7.00 -1.34
C GLU A 29 17.03 6.44 0.09
N TYR A 30 15.99 6.57 0.92
CA TYR A 30 15.97 6.03 2.28
C TYR A 30 15.50 4.58 2.35
N ILE A 31 14.97 4.01 1.26
CA ILE A 31 14.51 2.60 1.26
C ILE A 31 15.65 1.63 1.59
N PRO A 32 16.86 1.74 1.03
CA PRO A 32 17.98 0.88 1.41
C PRO A 32 18.29 0.92 2.92
N ASN A 33 18.33 2.10 3.54
CA ASN A 33 18.54 2.23 4.99
C ASN A 33 17.37 1.64 5.78
N TYR A 34 16.13 1.90 5.37
CA TYR A 34 14.94 1.34 6.00
C TYR A 34 15.00 -0.20 6.02
N VAL A 35 15.38 -0.80 4.89
CA VAL A 35 15.54 -2.25 4.74
C VAL A 35 16.73 -2.77 5.55
N ALA A 36 17.88 -2.08 5.52
CA ALA A 36 19.08 -2.49 6.27
C ALA A 36 18.82 -2.50 7.78
N ARG A 37 18.19 -1.44 8.31
CA ARG A 37 17.83 -1.32 9.73
C ARG A 37 16.81 -2.35 10.16
N LYS A 38 15.78 -2.60 9.36
CA LYS A 38 14.80 -3.66 9.63
C LYS A 38 15.47 -5.03 9.80
N HIS A 39 16.43 -5.33 8.94
CA HIS A 39 17.13 -6.62 8.93
C HIS A 39 18.37 -6.66 9.84
N GLY A 40 18.59 -5.64 10.67
CA GLY A 40 19.74 -5.58 11.59
C GLY A 40 21.11 -5.50 10.90
N ARG A 41 21.16 -5.04 9.65
CA ARG A 41 22.40 -4.83 8.89
C ARG A 41 22.97 -3.42 9.08
N GLU A 42 22.16 -2.52 9.62
CA GLU A 42 22.51 -1.17 10.03
C GLU A 42 21.84 -0.93 11.39
N ASP A 43 22.54 -0.30 12.32
CA ASP A 43 21.98 0.02 13.64
C ASP A 43 20.88 1.07 13.52
N ILE A 44 19.83 0.92 14.34
CA ILE A 44 18.78 1.92 14.44
C ILE A 44 19.32 3.08 15.28
N TYR A 45 19.50 4.22 14.63
CA TYR A 45 19.99 5.44 15.26
C TYR A 45 18.87 6.47 15.42
N TYR A 46 18.81 7.08 16.61
CA TYR A 46 17.94 8.21 16.94
C TYR A 46 18.80 9.39 17.37
N ASP A 47 18.47 10.60 16.92
CA ASP A 47 19.20 11.81 17.33
C ASP A 47 19.02 12.17 18.80
N HIS A 48 17.92 11.73 19.39
CA HIS A 48 17.61 11.90 20.80
C HIS A 48 16.76 10.72 21.30
N PRO A 49 16.95 10.21 22.54
CA PRO A 49 16.22 9.04 23.05
C PRO A 49 14.69 9.19 22.98
N LEU A 50 14.18 10.39 23.25
CA LEU A 50 12.74 10.70 23.16
C LEU A 50 12.14 10.51 21.76
N MET A 51 12.95 10.41 20.70
CA MET A 51 12.46 10.21 19.33
C MET A 51 12.03 8.77 19.07
N GLU A 52 12.57 7.81 19.83
CA GLU A 52 12.28 6.38 19.68
C GLU A 52 10.78 6.10 19.74
N SER A 53 10.04 6.77 20.64
CA SER A 53 8.61 6.53 20.83
C SER A 53 7.77 6.73 19.57
N TYR A 54 8.22 7.59 18.64
CA TYR A 54 7.50 7.91 17.41
C TYR A 54 8.20 7.43 16.13
N LEU A 55 9.48 7.09 16.20
CA LEU A 55 10.28 6.62 15.06
C LEU A 55 10.61 5.12 15.10
N LYS A 56 10.27 4.39 16.18
CA LYS A 56 10.50 2.93 16.27
C LYS A 56 9.86 2.15 15.13
N ASP A 57 8.62 2.48 14.75
CA ASP A 57 7.89 1.78 13.69
C ASP A 57 8.40 2.14 12.28
N THR A 58 9.33 3.09 12.19
CA THR A 58 9.99 3.48 10.94
C THR A 58 11.52 3.36 11.04
N TYR A 59 12.01 2.55 11.98
CA TYR A 59 13.43 2.26 12.15
C TYR A 59 14.31 3.54 12.22
N GLY A 60 13.84 4.55 12.96
CA GLY A 60 14.56 5.81 13.15
C GLY A 60 14.46 6.81 11.99
N ILE A 61 13.77 6.45 10.89
CA ILE A 61 13.62 7.33 9.73
C ILE A 61 12.33 8.13 9.87
N THR A 62 12.39 9.45 9.66
CA THR A 62 11.19 10.30 9.64
C THR A 62 10.48 10.16 8.29
N VAL A 63 9.27 9.59 8.30
CA VAL A 63 8.50 9.25 7.09
C VAL A 63 7.19 10.04 7.01
N PHE A 64 6.58 10.36 8.15
CA PHE A 64 5.23 10.92 8.21
C PHE A 64 5.17 12.31 8.85
N GLN A 65 4.24 13.13 8.36
CA GLN A 65 3.90 14.45 8.93
C GLN A 65 3.54 14.34 10.41
N GLU A 66 2.77 13.31 10.77
CA GLU A 66 2.32 13.05 12.13
C GLU A 66 3.49 12.74 13.07
N GLN A 67 4.60 12.18 12.58
CA GLN A 67 5.81 11.97 13.39
C GLN A 67 6.43 13.31 13.77
N VAL A 68 6.62 14.22 12.82
CA VAL A 68 7.13 15.58 13.07
C VAL A 68 6.23 16.35 14.04
N MET A 69 4.90 16.21 13.88
CA MET A 69 3.95 16.83 14.80
C MET A 69 4.07 16.28 16.22
N LEU A 70 4.23 14.97 16.39
CA LEU A 70 4.36 14.36 17.72
C LEU A 70 5.71 14.65 18.35
N LEU A 71 6.79 14.64 17.56
CA LEU A 71 8.14 14.96 18.01
C LEU A 71 8.27 16.42 18.42
N SER A 72 7.72 17.37 17.67
CA SER A 72 7.75 18.80 18.05
C SER A 72 7.07 19.06 19.40
N ARG A 73 6.04 18.28 19.73
CA ARG A 73 5.36 18.32 21.03
C ARG A 73 6.18 17.67 22.14
N LYS A 74 6.80 16.53 21.86
CA LYS A 74 7.55 15.76 22.86
C LYS A 74 8.94 16.34 23.17
N LEU A 75 9.61 16.92 22.17
CA LEU A 75 10.92 17.54 22.31
C LEU A 75 10.78 19.01 22.72
N GLY A 76 10.03 19.80 21.94
CA GLY A 76 9.94 21.26 22.11
C GLY A 76 8.69 21.76 22.82
N GLY A 77 7.89 20.87 23.43
CA GLY A 77 6.71 21.27 24.21
C GLY A 77 5.59 21.93 23.40
N PHE A 78 5.57 21.78 22.07
CA PHE A 78 4.55 22.40 21.23
C PHE A 78 3.12 22.01 21.65
N THR A 79 2.20 22.94 21.49
CA THR A 79 0.77 22.66 21.57
C THR A 79 0.28 21.92 20.32
N ARG A 80 -0.94 21.36 20.36
CA ARG A 80 -1.55 20.73 19.17
C ARG A 80 -1.65 21.73 18.00
N GLY A 81 -2.03 22.98 18.28
CA GLY A 81 -2.13 24.04 17.27
C GLY A 81 -0.78 24.43 16.66
N GLU A 82 0.27 24.47 17.47
CA GLU A 82 1.64 24.76 17.01
C GLU A 82 2.20 23.63 16.14
N SER A 83 1.97 22.38 16.52
CA SER A 83 2.41 21.24 15.71
C SER A 83 1.70 21.21 14.34
N ASP A 84 0.43 21.59 14.26
CA ASP A 84 -0.29 21.73 12.99
C ASP A 84 0.24 22.90 12.16
N SER A 85 0.58 24.00 12.82
CA SER A 85 1.21 25.18 12.23
C SER A 85 2.57 24.82 11.61
N LEU A 86 3.38 24.00 12.29
CA LEU A 86 4.64 23.46 11.78
C LEU A 86 4.43 22.61 10.52
N ARG A 87 3.48 21.66 10.56
CA ARG A 87 3.14 20.84 9.39
C ARG A 87 2.76 21.71 8.19
N LYS A 88 1.92 22.74 8.39
CA LYS A 88 1.49 23.67 7.34
C LYS A 88 2.66 24.48 6.80
N ALA A 89 3.53 24.99 7.68
CA ALA A 89 4.71 25.77 7.31
C ALA A 89 5.67 24.95 6.44
N MET A 90 5.94 23.69 6.83
CA MET A 90 6.76 22.75 6.06
C MET A 90 6.16 22.42 4.70
N GLY A 91 4.87 22.05 4.65
CA GLY A 91 4.21 21.68 3.41
C GLY A 91 4.12 22.82 2.38
N LYS A 92 4.00 24.07 2.84
CA LYS A 92 3.95 25.28 1.99
C LYS A 92 5.30 26.00 1.84
N LYS A 93 6.37 25.50 2.47
CA LYS A 93 7.70 26.15 2.51
C LYS A 93 7.65 27.62 2.95
N LEU A 94 6.90 27.90 4.02
CA LEU A 94 6.72 29.27 4.56
C LEU A 94 7.91 29.63 5.46
N PHE A 95 8.99 30.16 4.88
CA PHE A 95 10.25 30.43 5.58
C PHE A 95 10.09 31.31 6.83
N ASP A 96 9.33 32.41 6.76
CA ASP A 96 9.12 33.30 7.91
C ASP A 96 8.43 32.60 9.08
N MET A 97 7.48 31.71 8.76
CA MET A 97 6.76 30.93 9.76
C MET A 97 7.64 29.82 10.34
N MET A 98 8.48 29.19 9.51
CA MET A 98 9.45 28.20 9.96
C MET A 98 10.50 28.84 10.88
N ALA A 99 11.00 30.04 10.59
CA ALA A 99 11.97 30.74 11.45
C ALA A 99 11.38 31.04 12.84
N LYS A 100 10.13 31.53 12.91
CA LYS A 100 9.43 31.76 14.18
C LYS A 100 9.21 30.48 14.97
N LEU A 101 8.84 29.40 14.28
CA LEU A 101 8.65 28.10 14.93
C LEU A 101 9.98 27.48 15.36
N LYS A 102 11.08 27.71 14.63
CA LYS A 102 12.42 27.26 15.01
C LYS A 102 12.85 27.86 16.34
N ALA A 103 12.72 29.19 16.49
CA ALA A 103 13.04 29.88 17.74
C ALA A 103 12.25 29.31 18.92
N LYS A 104 10.94 29.11 18.73
CA LYS A 104 10.08 28.51 19.76
C LYS A 104 10.44 27.05 20.06
N PHE A 105 10.81 26.27 19.04
CA PHE A 105 11.25 24.89 19.21
C PHE A 105 12.54 24.80 20.01
N ASP A 106 13.48 25.70 19.73
CA ASP A 106 14.76 25.82 20.43
C ASP A 106 14.56 26.16 21.92
N GLU A 107 13.77 27.20 22.21
CA GLU A 107 13.38 27.57 23.58
C GLU A 107 12.68 26.42 24.31
N GLY A 108 11.73 25.76 23.62
CA GLY A 108 10.96 24.66 24.17
C GLY A 108 11.81 23.43 24.48
N CYS A 109 12.79 23.10 23.63
CA CYS A 109 13.71 21.98 23.87
C CYS A 109 14.63 22.28 25.07
N LYS A 110 15.16 23.50 25.17
CA LYS A 110 16.00 23.92 26.31
C LYS A 110 15.23 23.97 27.63
N ALA A 111 13.94 24.28 27.58
CA ALA A 111 13.06 24.28 28.75
C ALA A 111 12.55 22.88 29.14
N ASN A 112 12.78 21.85 28.32
CA ASN A 112 12.29 20.50 28.57
C ASN A 112 13.34 19.66 29.33
N PRO A 113 13.11 19.30 30.61
CA PRO A 113 14.09 18.57 31.41
C PRO A 113 14.44 17.18 30.82
N ASP A 114 13.45 16.49 30.25
CA ASP A 114 13.67 15.17 29.64
C ASP A 114 14.58 15.27 28.40
N PHE A 115 14.49 16.39 27.66
CA PHE A 115 15.34 16.65 26.50
C PHE A 115 16.76 16.99 26.92
N VAL A 116 16.93 17.89 27.90
CA VAL A 116 18.26 18.25 28.40
C VAL A 116 18.97 17.03 28.97
N LYS A 117 18.29 16.22 29.78
CA LYS A 117 18.83 14.97 30.32
C LYS A 117 19.23 13.98 29.22
N GLY A 118 18.39 13.80 28.20
CA GLY A 118 18.71 12.93 27.08
C GLY A 118 19.89 13.41 26.24
N CYS A 119 20.15 14.72 26.18
CA CYS A 119 21.35 15.27 25.56
C CYS A 119 22.61 15.02 26.40
N GLU A 120 22.51 15.13 27.73
CA GLU A 120 23.60 14.81 28.67
C GLU A 120 23.99 13.33 28.60
N GLU A 121 23.00 12.42 28.55
CA GLU A 121 23.23 10.97 28.38
C GLU A 121 23.93 10.63 27.06
N LEU A 122 23.77 11.48 26.03
CA LEU A 122 24.43 11.34 24.72
C LEU A 122 25.78 12.06 24.63
N ASP A 123 26.22 12.75 25.68
CA ASP A 123 27.40 13.64 25.68
C ASP A 123 27.37 14.67 24.53
N LYS A 124 26.19 15.25 24.27
CA LYS A 124 25.97 16.23 23.19
C LYS A 124 25.38 17.53 23.73
N LYS A 125 25.76 18.65 23.11
CA LYS A 125 25.15 19.93 23.44
C LYS A 125 23.70 19.97 22.93
N PRO A 126 22.73 20.45 23.73
CA PRO A 126 21.34 20.58 23.30
C PRO A 126 21.18 21.31 21.96
N GLN A 127 21.95 22.38 21.74
CA GLN A 127 21.92 23.16 20.50
C GLN A 127 22.28 22.31 19.26
N GLU A 128 23.30 21.46 19.36
CA GLU A 128 23.75 20.62 18.24
C GLU A 128 22.67 19.59 17.85
N VAL A 129 21.98 19.03 18.85
CA VAL A 129 20.87 18.09 18.64
C VAL A 129 19.66 18.79 18.02
N ILE A 130 19.29 19.97 18.54
CA ILE A 130 18.17 20.78 18.03
C ILE A 130 18.41 21.16 16.56
N ASP A 131 19.58 21.69 16.23
CA ASP A 131 19.90 22.13 14.87
C ASP A 131 19.94 20.97 13.89
N LYS A 132 20.43 19.81 14.30
CA LYS A 132 20.40 18.59 13.48
C LYS A 132 18.97 18.13 13.21
N ILE A 133 18.15 17.96 14.25
CA ILE A 133 16.75 17.53 14.11
C ILE A 133 15.97 18.49 13.22
N TRP A 134 16.16 19.80 13.42
CA TRP A 134 15.47 20.81 12.62
C TRP A 134 15.88 20.75 11.15
N LYS A 135 17.18 20.61 10.86
CA LYS A 135 17.70 20.46 9.49
C LYS A 135 17.12 19.22 8.79
N ASP A 136 17.02 18.11 9.51
CA ASP A 136 16.44 16.88 8.98
C ASP A 136 14.94 17.06 8.69
N TRP A 137 14.22 17.82 9.51
CA TRP A 137 12.82 18.16 9.26
C TRP A 137 12.63 19.11 8.07
N GLU A 138 13.55 20.05 7.85
CA GLU A 138 13.55 20.91 6.65
C GLU A 138 13.78 20.10 5.37
N ALA A 139 14.70 19.14 5.39
CA ALA A 139 14.89 18.21 4.29
C ALA A 139 13.63 17.34 4.06
N PHE A 140 13.05 16.83 5.15
CA PHE A 140 11.82 16.03 5.15
C PHE A 140 10.61 16.77 4.57
N ALA A 141 10.51 18.09 4.78
CA ALA A 141 9.39 18.89 4.29
C ALA A 141 9.14 18.73 2.78
N SER A 142 10.19 18.46 2.00
CA SER A 142 10.11 18.25 0.55
C SER A 142 9.41 16.95 0.14
N TYR A 143 9.36 15.94 1.01
CA TYR A 143 8.78 14.63 0.72
C TYR A 143 7.78 14.13 1.77
N ALA A 144 7.35 15.01 2.66
CA ALA A 144 6.46 14.69 3.77
C ALA A 144 5.19 13.96 3.31
N PHE A 145 4.84 12.87 4.00
CA PHE A 145 3.63 12.09 3.70
C PHE A 145 2.64 12.09 4.84
N ASN A 146 1.35 12.05 4.50
CA ASN A 146 0.28 11.93 5.47
C ASN A 146 0.08 10.46 5.87
N LYS A 147 0.25 10.14 7.16
CA LYS A 147 0.16 8.76 7.66
C LYS A 147 -1.24 8.20 7.52
N SER A 148 -2.29 8.96 7.84
CA SER A 148 -3.66 8.44 7.79
C SER A 148 -4.07 8.03 6.38
N HIS A 149 -3.71 8.82 5.37
CA HIS A 149 -3.87 8.45 3.96
C HIS A 149 -3.10 7.18 3.62
N SER A 150 -1.83 7.08 4.03
CA SER A 150 -1.01 5.89 3.79
C SER A 150 -1.62 4.62 4.39
N VAL A 151 -2.13 4.73 5.63
CA VAL A 151 -2.76 3.62 6.37
C VAL A 151 -4.00 3.12 5.64
N CYS A 152 -4.88 4.01 5.19
CA CYS A 152 -6.11 3.60 4.48
C CYS A 152 -5.81 2.81 3.21
N TYR A 153 -4.84 3.25 2.41
CA TYR A 153 -4.46 2.56 1.18
C TYR A 153 -3.65 1.29 1.45
N ALA A 154 -2.80 1.28 2.49
CA ALA A 154 -2.11 0.07 2.92
C ALA A 154 -3.10 -1.01 3.38
N ASN A 155 -4.21 -0.62 4.03
CA ASN A 155 -5.27 -1.55 4.43
C ASN A 155 -5.93 -2.22 3.21
N LEU A 156 -6.25 -1.45 2.16
CA LEU A 156 -6.78 -2.02 0.91
C LEU A 156 -5.77 -2.95 0.22
N ALA A 157 -4.49 -2.57 0.20
CA ALA A 157 -3.42 -3.40 -0.33
C ALA A 157 -3.27 -4.71 0.47
N TYR A 158 -3.36 -4.65 1.79
CA TYR A 158 -3.34 -5.82 2.65
C TYR A 158 -4.55 -6.74 2.40
N GLN A 159 -5.77 -6.18 2.32
CA GLN A 159 -6.98 -6.95 2.03
C GLN A 159 -6.89 -7.68 0.69
N THR A 160 -6.42 -7.00 -0.36
CA THR A 160 -6.24 -7.63 -1.68
C THR A 160 -5.12 -8.68 -1.67
N GLY A 161 -4.02 -8.42 -0.95
CA GLY A 161 -2.96 -9.41 -0.72
C GLY A 161 -3.44 -10.64 0.03
N TYR A 162 -4.24 -10.46 1.08
CA TYR A 162 -4.87 -11.52 1.86
C TYR A 162 -5.78 -12.39 1.00
N LEU A 163 -6.69 -11.77 0.24
CA LEU A 163 -7.56 -12.49 -0.68
C LEU A 163 -6.76 -13.26 -1.73
N LYS A 164 -5.71 -12.65 -2.29
CA LYS A 164 -4.84 -13.33 -3.26
C LYS A 164 -4.05 -14.51 -2.65
N ALA A 165 -3.71 -14.45 -1.37
CA ALA A 165 -2.98 -15.51 -0.68
C ALA A 165 -3.88 -16.67 -0.23
N HIS A 166 -5.10 -16.39 0.22
CA HIS A 166 -6.00 -17.40 0.80
C HIS A 166 -7.13 -17.86 -0.13
N TYR A 167 -7.54 -17.01 -1.08
CA TYR A 167 -8.60 -17.27 -2.07
C TYR A 167 -8.13 -16.87 -3.48
N PRO A 168 -7.00 -17.43 -3.97
CA PRO A 168 -6.38 -17.00 -5.21
C PRO A 168 -7.29 -17.15 -6.42
N ALA A 169 -8.06 -18.25 -6.50
CA ALA A 169 -8.99 -18.53 -7.59
C ALA A 169 -10.10 -17.47 -7.68
N GLU A 170 -10.76 -17.19 -6.56
CA GLU A 170 -11.86 -16.24 -6.47
C GLU A 170 -11.37 -14.82 -6.67
N PHE A 171 -10.20 -14.49 -6.11
CA PHE A 171 -9.57 -13.19 -6.30
C PHE A 171 -9.26 -12.94 -7.78
N MET A 172 -8.61 -13.90 -8.46
CA MET A 172 -8.29 -13.76 -9.88
C MET A 172 -9.54 -13.79 -10.76
N ALA A 173 -10.57 -14.57 -10.41
CA ALA A 173 -11.87 -14.53 -11.07
C ALA A 173 -12.50 -13.12 -11.00
N GLY A 174 -12.45 -12.48 -9.84
CA GLY A 174 -12.89 -11.09 -9.66
C GLY A 174 -12.08 -10.09 -10.48
N VAL A 175 -10.74 -10.21 -10.47
CA VAL A 175 -9.83 -9.34 -11.24
C VAL A 175 -10.08 -9.46 -12.75
N LEU A 176 -10.19 -10.68 -13.26
CA LEU A 176 -10.48 -10.94 -14.68
C LEU A 176 -11.88 -10.43 -15.07
N SER A 177 -12.88 -10.68 -14.23
CA SER A 177 -14.25 -10.23 -14.45
C SER A 177 -14.40 -8.71 -14.45
N ARG A 178 -13.52 -7.97 -13.75
CA ARG A 178 -13.51 -6.51 -13.79
C ARG A 178 -13.00 -5.95 -15.12
N ASN A 179 -12.19 -6.73 -15.84
CA ASN A 179 -11.46 -6.33 -17.04
C ASN A 179 -11.93 -7.07 -18.31
N LEU A 180 -13.19 -7.54 -18.35
CA LEU A 180 -13.75 -8.32 -19.47
C LEU A 180 -13.58 -7.68 -20.86
N SER A 181 -13.63 -6.35 -20.93
CA SER A 181 -13.49 -5.59 -22.18
C SER A 181 -12.04 -5.33 -22.60
N ASP A 182 -11.06 -5.64 -21.76
CA ASP A 182 -9.64 -5.34 -21.99
C ASP A 182 -8.84 -6.64 -22.16
N ILE A 183 -8.78 -7.12 -23.40
CA ILE A 183 -8.12 -8.39 -23.79
C ILE A 183 -6.64 -8.39 -23.38
N THR A 184 -5.96 -7.24 -23.48
CA THR A 184 -4.55 -7.10 -23.12
C THR A 184 -4.33 -7.38 -21.64
N LYS A 185 -5.19 -6.82 -20.78
CA LYS A 185 -5.16 -7.09 -19.33
C LYS A 185 -5.55 -8.52 -19.00
N ILE A 186 -6.57 -9.07 -19.66
CA ILE A 186 -6.96 -10.48 -19.47
C ILE A 186 -5.76 -11.38 -19.74
N THR A 187 -5.05 -11.19 -20.86
CA THR A 187 -3.87 -11.98 -21.21
C THR A 187 -2.80 -11.91 -20.11
N THR A 188 -2.51 -10.70 -19.62
CA THR A 188 -1.54 -10.48 -18.53
C THR A 188 -1.95 -11.20 -17.24
N PHE A 189 -3.24 -11.16 -16.89
CA PHE A 189 -3.75 -11.83 -15.68
C PHE A 189 -3.81 -13.35 -15.83
N MET A 190 -4.07 -13.86 -17.03
CA MET A 190 -4.05 -15.31 -17.32
C MET A 190 -2.63 -15.88 -17.20
N GLU A 191 -1.61 -15.14 -17.65
CA GLU A 191 -0.20 -15.49 -17.42
C GLU A 191 0.14 -15.51 -15.93
N GLU A 192 -0.37 -14.55 -15.15
CA GLU A 192 -0.20 -14.52 -13.71
C GLU A 192 -0.88 -15.72 -13.02
N CYS A 193 -2.08 -16.12 -13.45
CA CYS A 193 -2.74 -17.34 -12.96
C CYS A 193 -1.86 -18.58 -13.21
N ARG A 194 -1.29 -18.71 -14.41
CA ARG A 194 -0.36 -19.80 -14.74
C ARG A 194 0.90 -19.76 -13.87
N ARG A 195 1.48 -18.57 -13.65
CA ARG A 195 2.65 -18.38 -12.77
C ARG A 195 2.35 -18.76 -11.32
N MET A 196 1.10 -18.60 -10.88
CA MET A 196 0.62 -19.01 -9.57
C MET A 196 0.28 -20.51 -9.48
N GLY A 197 0.41 -21.27 -10.57
CA GLY A 197 0.07 -22.70 -10.62
C GLY A 197 -1.43 -22.97 -10.59
N MET A 198 -2.24 -22.01 -11.02
CA MET A 198 -3.70 -22.16 -11.01
C MET A 198 -4.18 -22.83 -12.29
N ASP A 199 -5.13 -23.76 -12.14
CA ASP A 199 -5.82 -24.36 -13.28
C ASP A 199 -6.82 -23.35 -13.86
N VAL A 200 -6.57 -22.99 -15.12
CA VAL A 200 -7.45 -22.09 -15.87
C VAL A 200 -8.09 -22.86 -17.02
N LEU A 201 -9.35 -23.15 -16.84
CA LEU A 201 -10.11 -23.97 -17.76
C LEU A 201 -10.82 -23.09 -18.79
N GLY A 202 -10.85 -23.57 -20.04
CA GLY A 202 -11.50 -22.89 -21.15
C GLY A 202 -13.01 -22.70 -20.93
N PRO A 203 -13.66 -21.89 -21.78
CA PRO A 203 -15.10 -21.70 -21.71
C PRO A 203 -15.82 -23.02 -21.97
N ASP A 204 -16.83 -23.31 -21.15
CA ASP A 204 -17.66 -24.51 -21.26
C ASP A 204 -19.13 -24.09 -21.17
N LEU A 205 -19.95 -24.53 -22.12
CA LEU A 205 -21.38 -24.18 -22.16
C LEU A 205 -22.14 -24.67 -20.91
N ASN A 206 -21.69 -25.76 -20.32
CA ASN A 206 -22.33 -26.43 -19.19
C ASN A 206 -21.90 -25.87 -17.83
N GLU A 207 -20.78 -25.15 -17.79
CA GLU A 207 -20.18 -24.67 -16.53
C GLU A 207 -19.92 -23.16 -16.51
N SER A 208 -19.47 -22.56 -17.61
CA SER A 208 -19.12 -21.14 -17.67
C SER A 208 -20.33 -20.24 -17.44
N PHE A 209 -20.06 -19.05 -16.91
CA PHE A 209 -21.04 -17.97 -16.75
C PHE A 209 -20.63 -16.76 -17.59
N LEU A 210 -21.35 -15.65 -17.42
CA LEU A 210 -21.01 -14.37 -18.04
C LEU A 210 -19.60 -13.92 -17.64
N LYS A 211 -19.34 -13.90 -16.34
CA LYS A 211 -18.07 -13.49 -15.72
C LYS A 211 -17.18 -14.71 -15.46
N PHE A 212 -15.90 -14.48 -15.17
CA PHE A 212 -15.01 -15.54 -14.69
C PHE A 212 -15.51 -16.03 -13.33
N THR A 213 -15.46 -17.34 -13.13
CA THR A 213 -15.96 -18.00 -11.92
C THR A 213 -14.98 -19.07 -11.47
N VAL A 214 -15.17 -19.59 -10.26
CA VAL A 214 -14.40 -20.72 -9.74
C VAL A 214 -15.34 -21.91 -9.65
N ASN A 215 -14.90 -23.05 -10.14
CA ASN A 215 -15.70 -24.28 -10.13
C ASN A 215 -15.58 -24.99 -8.77
N LYS A 216 -16.31 -26.10 -8.61
CA LYS A 216 -16.31 -26.88 -7.35
C LYS A 216 -14.95 -27.50 -7.01
N GLU A 217 -14.08 -27.66 -8.00
CA GLU A 217 -12.73 -28.21 -7.86
C GLU A 217 -11.70 -27.11 -7.54
N GLY A 218 -12.12 -25.85 -7.46
CA GLY A 218 -11.24 -24.70 -7.21
C GLY A 218 -10.54 -24.16 -8.46
N ALA A 219 -10.86 -24.67 -9.64
CA ALA A 219 -10.30 -24.22 -10.91
C ALA A 219 -11.02 -22.97 -11.43
N LEU A 220 -10.25 -22.07 -12.05
CA LEU A 220 -10.76 -20.86 -12.66
C LEU A 220 -11.43 -21.20 -13.99
N ARG A 221 -12.72 -20.88 -14.11
CA ARG A 221 -13.52 -21.10 -15.32
C ARG A 221 -13.66 -19.82 -16.12
N PHE A 222 -13.34 -19.89 -17.41
CA PHE A 222 -13.40 -18.74 -18.32
C PHE A 222 -14.82 -18.17 -18.43
N GLY A 223 -14.94 -16.84 -18.31
CA GLY A 223 -16.20 -16.12 -18.50
C GLY A 223 -16.54 -15.98 -19.99
N MET A 224 -17.73 -16.38 -20.41
CA MET A 224 -18.12 -16.36 -21.83
C MET A 224 -18.19 -14.93 -22.41
N ALA A 225 -18.40 -13.91 -21.58
CA ALA A 225 -18.38 -12.51 -22.03
C ALA A 225 -16.98 -12.03 -22.47
N ALA A 226 -15.91 -12.72 -22.07
CA ALA A 226 -14.56 -12.41 -22.53
C ALA A 226 -14.24 -13.01 -23.90
N ILE A 227 -15.14 -13.84 -24.48
CA ILE A 227 -14.95 -14.40 -25.81
C ILE A 227 -15.25 -13.32 -26.84
N LYS A 228 -14.24 -12.97 -27.65
CA LYS A 228 -14.40 -11.97 -28.71
C LYS A 228 -15.53 -12.36 -29.66
N GLY A 229 -16.50 -11.46 -29.84
CA GLY A 229 -17.64 -11.66 -30.73
C GLY A 229 -18.86 -12.33 -30.08
N VAL A 230 -18.77 -12.76 -28.82
CA VAL A 230 -19.92 -13.27 -28.06
C VAL A 230 -20.57 -12.12 -27.29
N GLY A 231 -21.81 -11.81 -27.64
CA GLY A 231 -22.59 -10.77 -26.94
C GLY A 231 -23.11 -11.25 -25.59
N GLU A 232 -23.13 -10.37 -24.59
CA GLU A 232 -23.63 -10.69 -23.24
C GLU A 232 -25.06 -11.27 -23.26
N GLY A 233 -25.93 -10.76 -24.14
CA GLY A 233 -27.30 -11.27 -24.29
C GLY A 233 -27.36 -12.74 -24.68
N VAL A 234 -26.49 -13.17 -25.62
CA VAL A 234 -26.39 -14.58 -26.04
C VAL A 234 -25.97 -15.48 -24.87
N VAL A 235 -25.00 -15.01 -24.08
CA VAL A 235 -24.53 -15.74 -22.89
C VAL A 235 -25.63 -15.87 -21.85
N MET A 236 -26.42 -14.82 -21.62
CA MET A 236 -27.53 -14.86 -20.67
C MET A 236 -28.63 -15.83 -21.12
N GLU A 237 -28.93 -15.90 -22.41
CA GLU A 237 -29.87 -16.89 -22.97
C GLU A 237 -29.36 -18.32 -22.77
N ILE A 238 -28.07 -18.57 -23.03
CA ILE A 238 -27.41 -19.86 -22.76
C ILE A 238 -27.60 -20.20 -21.28
N ILE A 239 -27.24 -19.32 -20.34
CA ILE A 239 -27.37 -19.62 -18.91
C ILE A 239 -28.83 -19.92 -18.53
N LYS A 240 -29.79 -19.14 -19.05
CA LYS A 240 -31.22 -19.33 -18.78
C LYS A 240 -31.75 -20.67 -19.30
N GLU A 241 -31.34 -21.09 -20.49
CA GLU A 241 -31.74 -22.41 -21.02
C GLU A 241 -31.07 -23.56 -20.25
N ARG A 242 -29.83 -23.37 -19.78
CA ARG A 242 -29.13 -24.33 -18.92
C ARG A 242 -29.87 -24.57 -17.61
N GLU A 243 -30.32 -23.51 -16.95
CA GLU A 243 -31.07 -23.60 -15.68
C GLU A 243 -32.42 -24.34 -15.85
N LYS A 244 -33.09 -24.16 -16.98
CA LYS A 244 -34.38 -24.83 -17.26
C LYS A 244 -34.24 -26.31 -17.56
N ARG A 245 -33.20 -26.72 -18.29
CA ARG A 245 -33.13 -28.05 -18.93
C ARG A 245 -32.00 -28.94 -18.41
N GLY A 246 -31.09 -28.38 -17.62
CA GLY A 246 -29.92 -29.05 -17.07
C GLY A 246 -28.71 -29.06 -18.03
N PRO A 247 -27.49 -29.30 -17.50
CA PRO A 247 -26.24 -29.09 -18.25
C PRO A 247 -26.01 -30.08 -19.40
N SER A 248 -26.43 -31.34 -19.28
CA SER A 248 -26.04 -32.42 -20.21
C SER A 248 -26.65 -32.34 -21.62
N LYS A 249 -27.53 -31.37 -21.90
CA LYS A 249 -28.27 -31.28 -23.18
C LYS A 249 -27.89 -30.07 -24.06
N MET A 250 -26.88 -29.29 -23.66
CA MET A 250 -26.59 -27.98 -24.27
C MET A 250 -26.05 -28.05 -25.70
N CYS A 251 -25.09 -28.92 -25.98
CA CYS A 251 -24.43 -29.02 -27.30
C CYS A 251 -25.37 -29.47 -28.42
N LEU A 252 -26.30 -30.40 -28.13
CA LEU A 252 -27.28 -30.88 -29.10
C LEU A 252 -28.28 -29.79 -29.53
N ILE A 253 -28.57 -28.83 -28.64
CA ILE A 253 -29.57 -27.80 -28.86
C ILE A 253 -29.01 -26.62 -29.65
N LEU A 254 -27.79 -26.18 -29.36
CA LEU A 254 -27.18 -25.10 -30.14
C LEU A 254 -26.97 -25.51 -31.60
N TRP A 255 -26.62 -26.78 -31.83
CA TRP A 255 -26.51 -27.31 -33.18
C TRP A 255 -27.86 -27.33 -33.90
N SER A 256 -28.92 -27.86 -33.27
CA SER A 256 -30.26 -27.87 -33.89
C SER A 256 -30.86 -26.47 -34.11
N ALA A 257 -30.62 -25.53 -33.19
CA ALA A 257 -31.06 -24.14 -33.33
C ALA A 257 -30.29 -23.36 -34.42
N SER A 258 -29.00 -23.69 -34.64
CA SER A 258 -28.19 -23.09 -35.71
C SER A 258 -28.52 -23.63 -37.10
N VAL A 259 -28.95 -24.89 -37.20
CA VAL A 259 -29.33 -25.56 -38.46
C VAL A 259 -30.78 -25.22 -38.87
N SER A 260 -31.57 -24.68 -37.94
CA SER A 260 -32.96 -24.26 -38.19
C SER A 260 -33.09 -22.79 -38.65
N ARG A 261 -31.97 -22.12 -38.98
CA ARG A 261 -31.94 -20.78 -39.58
C ARG A 261 -31.31 -20.81 -40.97
#